data_AF-A0A4V2SQA6-F1
#
_entry.id   AF-A0A4V2SQA6-F1
#
_cell.length_a   1.000
_cell.length_b   1.000
_cell.length_c   1.000
_cell.angle_alpha   90.00
_cell.angle_beta   90.00
_cell.angle_gamma   90.00
#
_symmetry.space_group_name_H-M   'P 1'
#
loop_
_entity.id
_entity.type
_entity.pdbx_description
1 polymer ?
#
loop_
_entity_poly.entity_id
_entity_poly.type
_entity_poly.pdbx_seq_one_letter_code
_entity_poly.pdbx_strand_id
1 'polypeptide(L)' 'MSVLLVLIPIALFLGALGLAGFLWSLKAGQYEDLDGAAGRILLDDDLPESDQRPAAGVEPTNPPASTGGRHGQR' A
#
# COMPACT_ATOMS: atom_id res chain seq x y z
N MET A 1 29.87 30.88 -36.25
CA MET A 1 30.51 30.45 -34.99
C MET A 1 30.03 31.27 -33.77
N SER A 2 28.83 31.86 -33.82
CA SER A 2 28.28 32.73 -32.76
C SER A 2 27.09 32.11 -32.02
N VAL A 3 26.41 31.13 -32.63
CA VAL A 3 25.24 30.47 -32.02
C VAL A 3 25.60 29.68 -30.75
N LEU A 4 26.80 29.10 -30.69
CA LEU A 4 27.27 28.38 -29.50
C LEU A 4 27.37 29.28 -28.27
N LEU A 5 27.70 30.57 -28.44
CA LEU A 5 27.76 31.53 -27.33
C LEU A 5 26.39 31.80 -26.70
N VAL A 6 25.30 31.51 -27.42
CA VAL A 6 23.93 31.64 -26.91
C VAL A 6 23.39 30.30 -26.43
N LEU A 7 23.67 29.21 -27.16
CA LEU A 7 23.19 27.87 -26.81
C LEU A 7 23.82 27.31 -25.53
N ILE A 8 25.11 27.55 -25.30
CA ILE A 8 25.80 27.08 -24.09
C ILE A 8 25.15 27.64 -22.81
N PRO A 9 24.98 28.97 -22.64
CA PRO A 9 24.36 29.48 -21.43
C PRO A 9 22.89 29.07 -21.29
N ILE A 10 22.14 28.96 -22.40
CA ILE A 10 20.76 28.46 -22.36
C ILE A 10 20.72 27.01 -21.87
N ALA A 11 21.56 26.13 -22.42
CA ALA A 11 21.62 24.74 -22.01
C ALA A 11 22.03 24.58 -20.55
N LEU A 12 23.03 25.35 -20.09
CA LEU A 12 23.45 25.36 -18.68
C LEU A 12 22.33 25.85 -17.77
N PHE A 13 21.62 26.91 -18.17
CA PHE A 13 20.50 27.45 -17.41
C PHE A 13 19.36 26.42 -17.30
N LEU A 14 18.97 25.81 -18.42
CA LEU A 14 17.93 24.77 -18.43
C LEU A 14 18.34 23.54 -17.61
N GLY A 15 19.60 23.10 -17.72
CA GLY A 15 20.15 22.02 -16.91
C GLY A 15 20.16 22.34 -15.41
N ALA A 16 20.58 23.55 -15.04
CA ALA A 16 20.58 24.00 -13.65
C ALA A 16 19.14 24.13 -13.09
N LEU A 17 18.20 24.63 -13.90
CA LEU A 17 16.80 24.75 -13.51
C LEU A 17 16.16 23.37 -13.28
N GLY A 18 16.43 22.41 -14.18
CA GLY A 18 16.02 21.02 -14.02
C GLY A 18 16.63 20.36 -12.78
N LEU A 19 17.94 20.56 -12.56
CA LEU A 19 18.64 20.03 -11.39
C LEU A 19 18.10 20.62 -10.09
N ALA A 20 17.85 21.93 -10.04
CA ALA A 20 17.25 22.59 -8.88
C ALA A 20 15.84 22.05 -8.60
N GLY A 21 15.02 21.86 -9.64
CA GLY A 21 13.70 21.23 -9.51
C GLY A 21 13.78 19.79 -9.00
N PHE A 22 14.72 19.00 -9.50
CA PHE A 22 14.97 17.63 -9.05
C PHE A 22 15.39 17.57 -7.58
N LEU A 23 16.35 18.40 -7.16
CA LEU A 23 16.78 18.49 -5.76
C LEU A 23 15.66 18.97 -4.84
N TRP A 24 14.81 19.89 -5.31
CA TRP A 24 13.64 20.31 -4.56
C TRP A 24 12.63 19.17 -4.40
N SER A 25 12.38 18.37 -5.45
CA SER A 25 11.51 17.19 -5.39
C SER A 25 11.99 16.15 -4.38
N LEU A 26 13.30 15.86 -4.37
CA LEU A 26 13.92 14.98 -3.36
C LEU A 26 13.73 15.52 -1.94
N LYS A 27 13.97 16.82 -1.74
CA LYS A 27 13.79 17.49 -0.45
C LYS A 27 12.31 17.56 -0.02
N ALA A 28 11.37 17.51 -0.95
CA ALA A 28 9.93 17.55 -0.67
C ALA A 28 9.36 16.23 -0.12
N GLY A 29 10.19 15.18 0.05
CA GLY A 29 9.77 13.92 0.68
C GLY A 29 8.85 13.05 -0.18
N GLN A 30 8.62 13.42 -1.46
CA GLN A 30 7.75 12.67 -2.38
C GLN A 30 8.25 11.23 -2.66
N TYR A 31 9.49 10.91 -2.33
CA TYR A 31 10.09 9.59 -2.53
C TYR A 31 9.91 8.64 -1.33
N GLU A 32 9.52 9.15 -0.16
CA GLU A 32 9.34 8.34 1.05
C GLU A 32 8.13 7.38 0.92
N ASP A 33 7.13 7.74 0.11
CA ASP A 33 5.97 6.88 -0.18
C ASP A 33 6.32 5.71 -1.13
N LEU A 34 7.29 5.90 -2.04
CA LEU A 34 7.77 4.85 -2.95
C LEU A 34 8.56 3.76 -2.18
N ASP A 35 9.34 4.14 -1.18
CA ASP A 35 10.08 3.20 -0.32
C ASP A 35 9.12 2.28 0.47
N GLY A 36 8.00 2.83 0.97
CA GLY A 36 6.97 2.07 1.67
C GLY A 36 6.12 1.15 0.79
N ALA A 37 6.04 1.40 -0.52
CA ALA A 37 5.39 0.52 -1.49
C ALA A 37 6.34 -0.61 -1.97
N ALA A 38 7.62 -0.30 -2.18
CA ALA A 38 8.64 -1.26 -2.58
C ALA A 38 8.84 -2.37 -1.53
N GLY A 39 8.80 -2.03 -0.23
CA GLY A 39 8.88 -3.02 0.85
C GLY A 39 7.72 -4.01 0.87
N ARG A 40 6.51 -3.60 0.49
CA ARG A 40 5.36 -4.52 0.43
C ARG A 40 5.48 -5.49 -0.74
N ILE A 41 5.89 -5.03 -1.91
CA ILE A 41 5.97 -5.89 -3.11
C ILE A 41 7.13 -6.89 -3.06
N LEU A 42 8.20 -6.59 -2.32
CA LEU A 42 9.35 -7.49 -2.12
C LEU A 42 9.17 -8.50 -0.97
N LEU A 43 8.32 -8.19 0.03
CA LEU A 43 8.07 -9.07 1.18
C LEU A 43 6.75 -9.86 1.09
N ASP A 44 5.80 -9.46 0.24
CA ASP A 44 4.50 -10.14 0.11
C ASP A 44 4.58 -11.48 -0.66
N ASP A 45 5.70 -11.80 -1.34
CA ASP A 45 5.88 -13.10 -2.00
C ASP A 45 6.32 -14.23 -1.02
N ASP A 46 6.78 -13.89 0.19
CA ASP A 46 7.36 -14.85 1.16
C ASP A 46 6.52 -15.04 2.44
N LEU A 47 5.35 -14.41 2.57
CA LEU A 47 4.46 -14.64 3.71
C LEU A 47 3.46 -15.77 3.38
N PRO A 48 3.58 -16.98 3.98
CA PRO A 48 2.44 -17.87 4.04
C PRO A 48 1.31 -17.14 4.78
N GLU A 49 0.14 -17.07 4.16
CA GLU A 49 -1.12 -16.68 4.81
C GLU A 49 -1.28 -17.49 6.09
N SER A 50 -0.83 -16.93 7.21
CA SER A 50 -1.06 -17.48 8.53
C SER A 50 -2.48 -17.13 8.91
N ASP A 51 -3.40 -17.93 8.39
CA ASP A 51 -4.47 -18.59 9.11
C ASP A 51 -4.86 -17.96 10.46
N GLN A 52 -5.36 -16.73 10.40
CA GLN A 52 -6.05 -16.07 11.50
C GLN A 52 -7.45 -15.67 11.03
N ARG A 53 -8.24 -16.68 10.64
CA ARG A 53 -9.66 -16.66 10.95
C ARG A 53 -9.87 -17.51 12.19
N PRO A 54 -10.14 -16.91 13.36
CA PRO A 54 -10.66 -17.65 14.50
C PRO A 54 -11.87 -18.46 14.05
N ALA A 55 -11.76 -19.77 14.18
CA ALA A 55 -12.87 -20.71 14.08
C ALA A 55 -13.92 -20.34 15.14
N ALA A 56 -14.86 -19.46 14.78
CA ALA A 56 -16.08 -19.18 15.55
C ALA A 56 -17.27 -19.02 14.59
N GLY A 57 -17.33 -19.89 13.58
CA GLY A 57 -18.42 -19.95 12.61
C GLY A 57 -18.70 -21.36 12.10
N VAL A 58 -18.20 -22.39 12.78
CA VAL A 58 -18.66 -23.77 12.58
C VAL A 58 -19.65 -24.04 13.70
N GLU A 59 -20.91 -23.65 13.50
CA GLU A 59 -22.03 -24.23 14.24
C GLU A 59 -22.12 -25.69 13.77
N PRO A 60 -21.75 -26.69 14.59
CA PRO A 60 -21.87 -28.07 14.19
C PRO A 60 -23.36 -28.43 14.19
N THR A 61 -23.83 -28.73 13.00
CA THR A 61 -25.08 -29.36 12.66
C THR A 61 -25.47 -30.49 13.64
N ASN A 62 -26.62 -30.35 14.31
CA ASN A 62 -27.65 -31.40 14.40
C ASN A 62 -28.96 -30.88 15.05
N PRO A 63 -30.10 -30.86 14.34
CA PRO A 63 -31.40 -31.14 14.96
C PRO A 63 -31.59 -32.68 15.07
N PRO A 64 -32.51 -33.29 15.85
CA PRO A 64 -33.64 -32.77 16.63
C PRO A 64 -33.72 -33.30 18.09
N ALA A 65 -34.38 -32.56 18.99
CA ALA A 65 -34.97 -33.14 20.21
C ALA A 65 -36.35 -32.53 20.46
N SER A 66 -37.37 -33.10 19.80
CA SER A 66 -38.73 -33.08 20.32
C SER A 66 -38.75 -33.90 21.61
N THR A 67 -38.97 -33.26 22.75
CA THR A 67 -39.52 -33.79 24.04
C THR A 67 -39.32 -32.65 25.04
N GLY A 68 -40.30 -31.85 25.44
CA GLY A 68 -41.52 -32.22 26.15
C GLY A 68 -41.56 -31.36 27.41
N GLY A 69 -42.58 -30.53 27.63
CA GLY A 69 -42.53 -29.59 28.77
C GLY A 69 -43.67 -28.58 28.85
N ARG A 70 -44.89 -29.09 28.90
CA ARG A 70 -46.13 -28.38 29.24
C ARG A 70 -46.01 -27.58 30.55
N HIS A 71 -46.13 -26.25 30.49
CA HIS A 71 -46.62 -25.36 31.57
C HIS A 71 -46.84 -23.98 30.92
N GLY A 72 -48.05 -23.50 30.68
CA GLY A 72 -49.07 -23.27 31.69
C GLY A 72 -48.86 -21.87 32.29
N GLN A 73 -49.45 -20.85 31.66
CA GLN A 73 -49.86 -19.55 32.21
C GLN A 73 -50.27 -18.66 31.02
N ARG A 74 -51.55 -18.67 30.63
CA ARG A 74 -52.63 -17.80 31.16
C ARG A 74 -52.39 -16.33 30.89
#